data_AF-A0A1Q9K2F5-F1
#
_entry.id   AF-A0A1Q9K2F5-F1
#
_cell.length_a   1.000
_cell.length_b   1.000
_cell.length_c   1.000
_cell.angle_alpha   90.00
_cell.angle_beta   90.00
_cell.angle_gamma   90.00
#
_symmetry.space_group_name_H-M   'P 1'
#
loop_
_entity.id
_entity.type
_entity.pdbx_description
1 polymer ?
#
loop_
_entity_poly.entity_id
_entity_poly.type
_entity_poly.pdbx_seq_one_letter_code
_entity_poly.pdbx_strand_id
1 'polypeptide(L)'
;MAKSAYTIKLDYKNALKQAESLEESAKDIEKISKTDLMGCMNRISKEWKGESSDAYRSKGQKSAENLLAIAKNLRKTATTIREIAQRTYDAEMRALALAQKREYNG
;
A
#
# COMPACT_ATOMS: atom_id res chain seq x y z
N MET A 1 24.89 21.08 4.75
CA MET A 1 23.83 21.92 5.34
C MET A 1 22.80 21.01 5.98
N ALA A 2 22.44 21.22 7.24
CA ALA A 2 21.37 20.45 7.88
C ALA A 2 20.04 20.70 7.16
N LYS A 3 19.20 19.66 7.02
CA LYS A 3 17.86 19.83 6.43
C LYS A 3 17.05 20.83 7.27
N SER A 4 16.30 21.71 6.60
CA SER A 4 15.38 22.60 7.31
C SER A 4 14.20 21.80 7.89
N ALA A 5 13.58 22.31 8.96
CA ALA A 5 12.34 21.75 9.51
C ALA A 5 11.24 21.61 8.44
N TYR A 6 11.22 22.54 7.47
CA TYR A 6 10.28 22.48 6.35
C TYR A 6 10.53 21.28 5.45
N THR A 7 11.78 21.04 5.06
CA THR A 7 12.17 19.89 4.22
C THR A 7 11.83 18.57 4.90
N ILE A 8 12.12 18.44 6.19
CA ILE A 8 11.81 17.24 7.01
C ILE A 8 10.30 16.94 7.00
N LYS A 9 9.48 17.98 7.22
CA LYS A 9 8.01 17.86 7.17
C LYS A 9 7.50 17.49 5.78
N LEU A 10 8.09 18.07 4.73
CA LEU A 10 7.72 17.78 3.34
C LEU A 10 8.03 16.32 2.98
N ASP A 11 9.24 15.84 3.30
CA ASP A 11 9.67 14.46 3.08
C ASP A 11 8.73 13.47 3.78
N TYR A 12 8.40 13.74 5.05
CA TYR A 12 7.44 12.94 5.83
C TYR A 12 6.07 12.89 5.16
N LYS A 13 5.53 14.05 4.75
CA LYS A 13 4.22 14.14 4.10
C LYS A 13 4.19 13.41 2.75
N ASN A 14 5.28 13.50 1.99
CA ASN A 14 5.43 12.77 0.73
C ASN A 14 5.44 11.25 0.94
N ALA A 15 6.11 10.76 1.99
CA ALA A 15 6.11 9.34 2.34
C ALA A 15 4.70 8.85 2.73
N LEU A 16 3.94 9.64 3.49
CA LEU A 16 2.55 9.31 3.82
C LEU A 16 1.67 9.22 2.58
N LYS A 17 1.84 10.13 1.61
CA LYS A 17 1.10 10.12 0.35
C LYS A 17 1.41 8.87 -0.50
N GLN A 18 2.66 8.40 -0.49
CA GLN A 18 3.02 7.16 -1.17
C GLN A 18 2.35 5.94 -0.53
N ALA A 19 2.32 5.88 0.81
CA ALA A 19 1.63 4.82 1.54
C ALA A 19 0.12 4.82 1.24
N GLU A 20 -0.51 6.00 1.19
CA GLU A 20 -1.94 6.14 0.85
C GLU A 20 -2.24 5.61 -0.56
N SER A 21 -1.42 5.95 -1.57
CA SER A 21 -1.62 5.45 -2.94
C SER A 21 -1.52 3.92 -3.05
N LEU A 22 -0.66 3.27 -2.24
CA LEU A 22 -0.60 1.81 -2.17
C LEU A 22 -1.88 1.21 -1.57
N GLU A 23 -2.50 1.88 -0.59
CA GLU A 23 -3.75 1.43 0.01
C GLU A 23 -4.94 1.58 -0.93
N GLU A 24 -4.99 2.69 -1.69
CA GLU A 24 -5.98 2.88 -2.75
C GLU A 24 -5.86 1.77 -3.80
N SER A 25 -4.64 1.50 -4.27
CA SER A 25 -4.37 0.41 -5.22
C SER A 25 -4.79 -0.95 -4.65
N ALA A 26 -4.49 -1.22 -3.38
CA ALA A 26 -4.91 -2.46 -2.71
C ALA A 26 -6.43 -2.60 -2.63
N LYS A 27 -7.14 -1.49 -2.36
CA LYS A 27 -8.60 -1.45 -2.29
C LYS A 27 -9.23 -1.74 -3.66
N ASP A 28 -8.67 -1.18 -4.74
CA ASP A 28 -9.15 -1.44 -6.09
C ASP A 28 -8.93 -2.90 -6.50
N ILE A 29 -7.78 -3.48 -6.17
CA ILE A 29 -7.49 -4.90 -6.39
C ILE A 29 -8.47 -5.80 -5.61
N GLU A 30 -8.77 -5.46 -4.35
CA GLU A 30 -9.76 -6.19 -3.55
C GLU A 30 -11.16 -6.14 -4.19
N LYS A 31 -11.54 -4.99 -4.75
CA LYS A 31 -12.82 -4.84 -5.46
C LYS A 31 -12.86 -5.72 -6.71
N ILE A 32 -11.83 -5.67 -7.55
CA ILE A 32 -11.74 -6.45 -8.80
C ILE A 32 -11.78 -7.95 -8.49
N SER A 33 -10.99 -8.41 -7.52
CA SER A 33 -10.90 -9.83 -7.17
C SER A 33 -12.20 -10.38 -6.59
N LYS A 34 -12.85 -9.65 -5.67
CA LYS A 34 -14.06 -10.14 -4.98
C LYS A 34 -15.34 -9.95 -5.79
N THR A 35 -15.43 -8.87 -6.56
CA THR A 35 -16.69 -8.47 -7.20
C THR A 35 -16.68 -8.79 -8.69
N ASP A 36 -15.73 -8.23 -9.42
CA ASP A 36 -15.77 -8.23 -10.88
C ASP A 36 -15.40 -9.60 -11.44
N LEU A 37 -14.29 -10.17 -10.97
CA LEU A 37 -13.79 -11.46 -11.43
C LEU A 37 -14.76 -12.59 -11.04
N MET A 38 -15.07 -12.72 -9.75
CA MET A 38 -15.99 -13.76 -9.26
C MET A 38 -17.40 -13.60 -9.82
N GLY A 39 -17.89 -12.36 -9.98
CA GLY A 39 -19.18 -12.07 -10.61
C GLY A 39 -19.23 -12.53 -12.07
N CYS A 40 -18.17 -12.23 -12.85
CA CYS A 40 -18.05 -12.69 -14.22
C CYS A 40 -18.03 -14.22 -14.31
N MET A 41 -17.23 -14.88 -13.47
CA MET A 41 -17.14 -16.35 -13.45
C MET A 41 -18.47 -17.02 -13.11
N ASN A 42 -19.22 -16.46 -12.17
CA ASN A 42 -20.54 -16.95 -11.80
C ASN A 42 -21.59 -16.77 -12.90
N ARG A 43 -21.42 -15.78 -13.79
CA ARG A 43 -22.30 -15.62 -14.96
C ARG A 43 -21.95 -16.63 -16.05
N ILE A 44 -20.66 -16.80 -16.33
CA ILE A 44 -20.18 -17.77 -17.33
C ILE A 44 -20.60 -19.20 -16.95
N SER A 45 -20.46 -19.58 -15.67
CA SER A 45 -20.83 -20.93 -15.20
C SER A 45 -22.32 -21.24 -15.25
N LYS A 46 -23.19 -20.23 -15.40
CA LYS A 46 -24.64 -20.43 -15.57
C LYS A 46 -24.97 -20.90 -16.99
N GLU A 47 -24.34 -20.31 -17.99
CA GLU A 47 -24.62 -20.58 -19.41
C GLU A 47 -23.72 -21.69 -19.97
N TRP A 48 -22.47 -21.74 -19.52
CA TRP A 48 -21.51 -22.75 -19.93
C TRP A 48 -21.39 -23.85 -18.88
N LYS A 49 -21.92 -25.03 -19.22
CA LYS A 49 -21.84 -26.24 -18.39
C LYS A 49 -20.75 -27.19 -18.88
N GLY A 50 -20.28 -28.05 -17.98
CA GLY A 50 -19.31 -29.11 -18.26
C GLY A 50 -17.94 -28.83 -17.66
N GLU A 51 -17.06 -29.83 -17.76
CA GLU A 51 -15.75 -29.88 -17.10
C GLU A 51 -14.85 -28.68 -17.42
N SER A 52 -14.89 -28.19 -18.67
CA SER A 52 -14.10 -27.01 -19.07
C SER A 52 -14.53 -25.72 -18.36
N SER A 53 -15.83 -25.58 -18.05
CA SER A 53 -16.36 -24.45 -17.28
C SER A 53 -15.88 -24.49 -15.82
N ASP A 54 -15.86 -25.69 -15.24
CA ASP A 54 -15.35 -25.90 -13.88
C ASP A 54 -13.85 -25.63 -13.78
N ALA A 55 -13.07 -26.09 -14.76
CA ALA A 55 -11.64 -25.79 -14.85
C ALA A 55 -11.37 -24.29 -14.98
N TYR A 56 -12.14 -23.59 -15.81
CA TYR A 56 -12.03 -22.14 -15.98
C TYR A 56 -12.34 -21.40 -14.67
N ARG A 57 -13.45 -21.76 -14.00
CA ARG A 57 -13.83 -21.20 -12.68
C ARG A 57 -12.73 -21.40 -11.65
N SER A 58 -12.17 -22.61 -11.56
CA SER A 58 -11.06 -22.92 -10.65
C SER A 58 -9.84 -22.04 -10.90
N LYS A 59 -9.48 -21.81 -12.16
CA LYS A 59 -8.35 -20.94 -12.53
C LYS A 59 -8.56 -19.48 -12.10
N GLY A 60 -9.76 -18.93 -12.24
CA GLY A 60 -9.99 -17.55 -11.80
C GLY A 60 -10.19 -17.42 -10.30
N GLN A 61 -10.66 -18.45 -9.60
CA GLN A 61 -10.60 -18.47 -8.14
C GLN A 61 -9.15 -18.35 -7.66
N LYS A 62 -8.22 -19.13 -8.22
CA LYS A 62 -6.78 -19.00 -7.94
C LYS A 62 -6.24 -17.60 -8.28
N SER A 63 -6.72 -17.02 -9.38
CA SER A 63 -6.34 -15.66 -9.77
C SER A 63 -6.86 -14.60 -8.78
N ALA A 64 -8.08 -14.76 -8.28
CA ALA A 64 -8.66 -13.91 -7.24
C ALA A 64 -7.85 -14.01 -5.93
N GLU A 65 -7.48 -15.22 -5.52
CA GLU A 65 -6.64 -15.46 -4.35
C GLU A 65 -5.26 -14.78 -4.48
N ASN A 66 -4.63 -14.88 -5.65
CA ASN A 66 -3.36 -14.20 -5.92
C ASN A 66 -3.50 -12.67 -5.85
N LEU A 67 -4.57 -12.11 -6.42
CA LEU A 67 -4.85 -10.67 -6.35
C LEU A 67 -5.04 -10.21 -4.90
N LEU A 68 -5.77 -10.99 -4.09
CA LEU A 68 -5.94 -10.70 -2.66
C LEU A 68 -4.60 -10.75 -1.90
N ALA A 69 -3.71 -11.68 -2.25
CA ALA A 69 -2.37 -11.73 -1.67
C ALA A 69 -1.53 -10.48 -2.03
N ILE A 70 -1.62 -10.01 -3.29
CA ILE A 70 -0.97 -8.77 -3.74
C ILE A 70 -1.51 -7.57 -2.96
N ALA A 71 -2.84 -7.41 -2.84
CA ALA A 71 -3.46 -6.34 -2.07
C ALA A 71 -3.00 -6.33 -0.61
N LYS A 72 -2.92 -7.50 0.02
CA LYS A 72 -2.40 -7.66 1.39
C LYS A 72 -0.95 -7.21 1.50
N ASN A 73 -0.11 -7.53 0.51
CA ASN A 73 1.29 -7.10 0.51
C ASN A 73 1.42 -5.58 0.31
N LEU A 74 0.61 -4.98 -0.56
CA LEU A 74 0.58 -3.52 -0.72
C LEU A 74 0.24 -2.80 0.59
N ARG A 75 -0.77 -3.29 1.33
CA ARG A 75 -1.12 -2.74 2.65
C ARG A 75 0.01 -2.88 3.66
N LYS A 76 0.68 -4.03 3.70
CA LYS A 76 1.86 -4.22 4.56
C LYS A 76 2.97 -3.23 4.22
N THR A 77 3.27 -3.05 2.94
CA THR A 77 4.27 -2.08 2.48
C THR A 77 3.89 -0.66 2.87
N ALA A 78 2.62 -0.27 2.71
CA ALA A 78 2.11 1.03 3.14
C ALA A 78 2.31 1.26 4.64
N THR A 79 1.99 0.27 5.48
CA THR A 79 2.24 0.32 6.93
C THR A 79 3.72 0.52 7.23
N THR A 80 4.60 -0.28 6.61
CA THR A 80 6.05 -0.16 6.80
C THR A 80 6.57 1.22 6.41
N ILE A 81 6.08 1.80 5.30
CA ILE A 81 6.44 3.16 4.88
C ILE A 81 6.06 4.17 5.96
N ARG A 82 4.85 4.09 6.52
CA ARG A 82 4.41 5.01 7.59
C ARG A 82 5.28 4.89 8.84
N GLU A 83 5.61 3.67 9.25
CA GLU A 83 6.48 3.44 10.41
C GLU A 83 7.89 4.01 10.21
N ILE A 84 8.48 3.78 9.04
CA ILE A 84 9.81 4.31 8.69
C ILE A 84 9.77 5.84 8.59
N ALA A 85 8.74 6.40 7.97
CA ALA A 85 8.57 7.84 7.83
C ALA A 85 8.46 8.50 9.21
N GLN A 86 7.67 7.93 10.13
CA GLN A 86 7.52 8.44 11.50
C GLN A 86 8.85 8.42 12.25
N ARG A 87 9.54 7.27 12.24
CA ARG A 87 10.84 7.13 12.92
C ARG A 87 11.89 8.09 12.37
N THR A 88 11.92 8.26 11.05
CA THR A 88 12.84 9.20 10.38
C THR A 88 12.54 10.64 10.76
N TYR A 89 11.27 11.05 10.71
CA TYR A 89 10.84 12.39 11.11
C TYR A 89 11.24 12.70 12.55
N ASP A 90 10.96 11.79 13.49
CA ASP A 90 11.28 11.99 14.91
C ASP A 90 12.79 12.05 15.16
N ALA A 91 13.60 11.31 14.38
CA ALA A 91 15.05 11.36 14.46
C ALA A 91 15.62 12.67 13.88
N GLU A 92 15.17 13.07 12.69
CA GLU A 92 15.62 14.30 12.02
C GLU A 92 15.24 15.55 12.82
N MET A 93 14.01 15.61 13.38
CA MET A 93 13.58 16.73 14.22
C MET A 93 14.37 16.84 15.52
N ARG A 94 14.71 15.71 16.17
CA ARG A 94 15.58 15.70 17.36
C ARG A 94 16.99 16.20 17.03
N ALA A 95 17.56 15.75 15.91
CA ALA A 95 18.87 16.19 15.45
C ALA A 95 18.89 17.70 15.16
N LEU A 96 17.83 18.21 14.52
CA LEU A 96 17.69 19.65 14.25
C LEU A 96 17.62 20.47 15.54
N ALA A 97 16.83 20.05 16.52
CA ALA A 97 16.72 20.73 17.81
C ALA A 97 18.06 20.76 18.57
N LEU A 98 18.84 19.67 18.51
CA LEU A 98 20.17 19.61 19.10
C LEU A 98 21.18 20.51 18.40
N ALA A 99 21.12 20.60 17.06
CA ALA A 99 21.97 21.49 16.28
C ALA A 99 21.68 22.97 16.62
N GLN A 100 20.41 23.36 16.66
CA GLN A 100 19.99 24.72 17.04
C GLN A 100 20.46 25.10 18.45
N LYS A 101 20.39 24.17 19.41
CA LYS A 101 20.93 24.40 20.77
C LYS A 101 22.44 24.57 20.79
N ARG A 102 23.18 23.89 19.91
CA ARG A 102 24.65 24.04 19.81
C ARG A 102 25.04 25.37 19.18
N GLU A 103 24.32 25.80 18.15
CA GLU A 103 24.53 27.11 17.51
C GLU A 103 24.23 28.27 18.48
N TYR A 104 23.24 28.13 19.36
CA TYR A 104 22.92 29.17 20.35
C TYR A 104 23.94 29.28 21.50
N ASN A 105 24.67 28.20 21.80
CA ASN A 105 25.60 28.12 22.94
C ASN A 105 27.09 28.29 22.55
N GLY A 106 27.40 28.50 21.27
CA GLY A 106 28.76 28.73 20.76
C GLY A 106 28.91 30.14 20.23
#